data_AF-A0A2B7XHV2-F1
#
_entry.id   AF-A0A2B7XHV2-F1
#
_cell.length_a   1.000
_cell.length_b   1.000
_cell.length_c   1.000
_cell.angle_alpha   90.00
_cell.angle_beta   90.00
_cell.angle_gamma   90.00
#
_symmetry.space_group_name_H-M   'P 1'
#
loop_
_entity.id
_entity.type
_entity.pdbx_description
1 polymer ?
#
loop_
_entity_poly.entity_id
_entity_poly.type
_entity_poly.pdbx_seq_one_letter_code
_entity_poly.pdbx_strand_id
1 'polypeptide(L)'
;MRFFILISFLLFAVFALANPEPVPAPEPQLGDINDRLKDIGELLSGEFLSQVQSVVRHVDDLLDDKSTKVTKNLLMTAGPAITPELLKKVSGLLDNGSKLLMIAGPAITPELLKKVSGLLDNGSKLLTPDFVDQTKNLIKKAGKLLDTVDSLLGALGL
;
A
#
# COMPACT_ATOMS: atom_id res chain seq x y z
N MET A 1 25.57 -58.34 90.13
CA MET A 1 24.26 -57.93 89.57
C MET A 1 24.29 -56.66 88.70
N ARG A 2 25.26 -55.73 88.87
CA ARG A 2 25.30 -54.46 88.10
C ARG A 2 25.86 -54.56 86.67
N PHE A 3 26.59 -55.64 86.32
CA PHE A 3 27.20 -55.82 84.99
C PHE A 3 26.22 -56.31 83.91
N PHE A 4 25.22 -57.14 84.28
CA PHE A 4 24.19 -57.63 83.36
C PHE A 4 23.15 -56.57 82.98
N ILE A 5 22.98 -55.53 83.81
CA ILE A 5 22.06 -54.42 83.52
C ILE A 5 22.63 -53.53 82.41
N LEU A 6 23.95 -53.33 82.37
CA LEU A 6 24.61 -52.51 81.34
C LEU A 6 24.61 -53.16 79.96
N ILE A 7 24.75 -54.48 79.87
CA ILE A 7 24.66 -55.23 78.60
C ILE A 7 23.23 -55.22 78.05
N SER A 8 22.22 -55.30 78.94
CA SER A 8 20.81 -55.19 78.55
C SER A 8 20.44 -53.80 78.01
N PHE A 9 20.99 -52.73 78.62
CA PHE A 9 20.80 -51.36 78.14
C PHE A 9 21.49 -51.09 76.79
N LEU A 10 22.65 -51.72 76.55
CA LEU A 10 23.39 -51.57 75.30
C LEU A 10 22.72 -52.32 74.14
N LEU A 11 22.08 -53.47 74.39
CA LEU A 11 21.25 -54.15 73.40
C LEU A 11 19.95 -53.39 73.05
N PHE A 12 19.38 -52.66 74.01
CA PHE A 12 18.17 -51.85 73.77
C PHE A 12 18.48 -50.60 72.92
N ALA A 13 19.64 -49.97 73.10
CA ALA A 13 20.05 -48.81 72.31
C ALA A 13 20.38 -49.16 70.85
N VAL A 14 20.92 -50.36 70.60
CA VAL A 14 21.23 -50.83 69.23
C VAL A 14 19.95 -51.11 68.43
N PHE A 15 18.87 -51.55 69.09
CA PHE A 15 17.60 -51.84 68.40
C PHE A 15 16.79 -50.57 68.05
N ALA A 16 17.04 -49.45 68.73
CA ALA A 16 16.36 -48.18 68.48
C ALA A 16 16.97 -47.35 67.32
N LEU A 17 18.13 -47.75 66.77
CA LEU A 17 18.83 -46.95 65.75
C LEU A 17 18.83 -47.57 64.34
N ALA A 18 18.31 -48.80 64.16
CA ALA A 18 18.42 -49.52 62.89
C ALA A 18 17.12 -49.55 62.04
N ASN A 19 16.04 -48.91 62.49
CA ASN A 19 14.79 -48.86 61.73
C ASN A 19 14.38 -47.40 61.48
N PRO A 20 14.85 -46.75 60.39
CA PRO A 20 14.31 -45.45 60.01
C PRO A 20 12.82 -45.63 59.73
N GLU A 21 11.97 -44.83 60.39
CA GLU A 21 10.55 -44.84 60.08
C GLU A 21 10.35 -44.62 58.57
N PRO A 22 9.42 -45.34 57.91
CA PRO A 22 9.16 -45.13 56.50
C PRO A 22 8.79 -43.66 56.29
N VAL A 23 9.57 -42.92 55.49
CA VAL A 23 9.20 -41.57 55.10
C VAL A 23 7.82 -41.66 54.45
N PRO A 24 6.79 -40.97 54.98
CA PRO A 24 5.47 -41.05 54.42
C PRO A 24 5.55 -40.61 52.95
N ALA A 25 5.05 -41.44 52.04
CA ALA A 25 4.94 -41.07 50.64
C ALA A 25 4.10 -39.78 50.54
N PRO A 26 4.51 -38.77 49.75
CA PRO A 26 3.72 -37.55 49.59
C PRO A 26 2.32 -37.95 49.12
N GLU A 27 1.29 -37.67 49.92
CA GLU A 27 -0.09 -37.90 49.53
C GLU A 27 -0.37 -37.10 48.24
N PRO A 28 -1.08 -37.66 47.24
CA PRO A 28 -1.52 -36.89 46.09
C PRO A 28 -2.39 -35.74 46.62
N GLN A 29 -1.87 -34.52 46.55
CA GLN A 29 -2.54 -33.36 47.13
C GLN A 29 -3.78 -33.05 46.30
N LEU A 30 -4.94 -33.53 46.73
CA LEU A 30 -6.26 -33.20 46.17
C LEU A 30 -6.51 -31.69 46.10
N GLY A 31 -5.78 -30.88 46.89
CA GLY A 31 -5.75 -29.42 46.80
C GLY A 31 -5.33 -28.91 45.41
N ASP A 32 -4.35 -29.55 44.77
CA ASP A 32 -3.81 -29.14 43.45
C ASP A 32 -4.87 -29.24 42.34
N ILE A 33 -5.76 -30.24 42.43
CA ILE A 33 -6.85 -30.42 41.45
C ILE A 33 -7.93 -29.37 41.64
N ASN A 34 -8.26 -29.01 42.88
CA ASN A 34 -9.24 -27.96 43.18
C ASN A 34 -8.73 -26.57 42.79
N ASP A 35 -7.45 -26.28 43.02
CA ASP A 35 -6.83 -25.02 42.64
C ASP A 35 -6.78 -24.87 41.11
N ARG A 36 -6.40 -25.94 40.39
CA ARG A 36 -6.43 -25.95 38.92
C ARG A 36 -7.84 -25.84 38.34
N LEU A 37 -8.86 -26.41 38.99
CA LEU A 37 -10.26 -26.26 38.60
C LEU A 37 -10.77 -24.83 38.83
N LYS A 38 -10.30 -24.18 39.90
CA LYS A 38 -10.60 -22.78 40.19
C LYS A 38 -9.97 -21.85 39.17
N ASP A 39 -8.70 -22.05 38.82
CA ASP A 39 -8.00 -21.26 37.80
C ASP A 39 -8.66 -21.37 36.42
N ILE A 40 -9.06 -22.58 36.02
CA ILE A 40 -9.84 -22.80 34.79
C ILE A 40 -11.22 -22.14 34.91
N GLY A 41 -11.85 -22.21 36.09
CA GLY A 41 -13.10 -21.53 36.38
C GLY A 41 -13.00 -20.01 36.20
N GLU A 42 -11.94 -19.38 36.71
CA GLU A 42 -11.67 -17.94 36.57
C GLU A 42 -11.37 -17.56 35.11
N LEU A 43 -10.63 -18.39 34.36
CA LEU A 43 -10.43 -18.25 32.91
C LEU A 43 -11.75 -18.31 32.12
N LEU A 44 -12.68 -19.16 32.55
CA LEU A 44 -13.99 -19.39 31.94
C LEU A 44 -15.09 -18.45 32.46
N SER A 45 -14.82 -17.59 33.43
CA SER A 45 -15.82 -16.66 33.99
C SER A 45 -15.36 -15.21 34.04
N GLY A 46 -14.08 -14.97 33.78
CA GLY A 46 -13.45 -13.66 33.88
C GLY A 46 -13.35 -12.89 32.57
N GLU A 47 -12.41 -11.96 32.58
CA GLU A 47 -12.13 -11.01 31.49
C GLU A 47 -11.83 -11.70 30.15
N PHE A 48 -11.15 -12.85 30.19
CA PHE A 48 -10.76 -13.61 29.00
C PHE A 48 -11.97 -14.03 28.15
N LEU A 49 -13.03 -14.62 28.73
CA LEU A 49 -14.22 -15.00 27.95
C LEU A 49 -14.98 -13.78 27.41
N SER A 50 -15.01 -12.67 28.17
CA SER A 50 -15.63 -11.43 27.71
C SER A 50 -14.88 -10.85 26.50
N GLN A 51 -13.55 -10.90 26.53
CA GLN A 51 -12.71 -10.52 25.40
C GLN A 51 -12.92 -11.46 24.21
N VAL A 52 -12.96 -12.78 24.42
CA VAL A 52 -13.25 -13.77 23.37
C VAL A 52 -14.62 -13.51 22.74
N GLN A 53 -15.67 -13.31 23.54
CA GLN A 53 -17.01 -13.01 23.04
C GLN A 53 -17.07 -11.68 22.29
N SER A 54 -16.30 -10.69 22.71
CA SER A 54 -16.15 -9.42 21.99
C SER A 54 -15.50 -9.61 20.61
N VAL A 55 -14.39 -10.36 20.56
CA VAL A 55 -13.72 -10.72 19.30
C VAL A 55 -14.66 -11.50 18.38
N VAL A 56 -15.39 -12.48 18.92
CA VAL A 56 -16.34 -13.28 18.13
C VAL A 56 -17.42 -12.39 17.53
N ARG A 57 -17.98 -11.44 18.28
CA ARG A 57 -18.98 -10.49 17.76
C ARG A 57 -18.41 -9.59 16.67
N HIS A 58 -17.20 -9.06 16.86
CA HIS A 58 -16.55 -8.25 15.81
C HIS A 58 -16.22 -9.06 14.56
N VAL A 59 -15.81 -10.32 14.71
CA VAL A 59 -15.58 -11.22 13.58
C VAL A 59 -16.90 -11.53 12.86
N ASP A 60 -17.98 -11.75 13.60
CA ASP A 60 -19.31 -11.99 13.04
C ASP A 60 -19.82 -10.75 12.27
N ASP A 61 -19.61 -9.55 12.81
CA ASP A 61 -19.91 -8.28 12.12
C ASP A 61 -19.05 -8.09 10.86
N LEU A 62 -17.76 -8.46 10.90
CA LEU A 62 -16.84 -8.33 9.75
C LEU A 62 -17.06 -9.40 8.68
N LEU A 63 -17.50 -10.60 9.07
CA LEU A 63 -17.73 -11.74 8.18
C LEU A 63 -19.21 -12.04 7.97
N ASP A 64 -20.08 -11.07 8.27
CA ASP A 64 -21.51 -11.18 8.08
C ASP A 64 -21.86 -11.52 6.62
N ASP A 65 -23.11 -11.94 6.40
CA ASP A 65 -23.60 -12.31 5.07
C ASP A 65 -23.35 -11.22 4.02
N LYS A 66 -23.41 -9.94 4.42
CA LYS A 66 -23.24 -8.81 3.52
C LYS A 66 -21.77 -8.66 3.12
N SER A 67 -20.85 -8.62 4.07
CA SER A 67 -19.40 -8.49 3.87
C SER A 67 -18.84 -9.70 3.13
N THR A 68 -19.33 -10.90 3.44
CA THR A 68 -19.02 -12.13 2.72
C THR A 68 -19.51 -12.06 1.26
N LYS A 69 -20.74 -11.58 1.00
CA LYS A 69 -21.25 -11.41 -0.37
C LYS A 69 -20.48 -10.34 -1.15
N VAL A 70 -20.18 -9.19 -0.55
CA VAL A 70 -19.38 -8.13 -1.19
C VAL A 70 -17.99 -8.63 -1.54
N THR A 71 -17.32 -9.32 -0.61
CA THR A 71 -15.99 -9.89 -0.84
C THR A 71 -16.02 -10.93 -1.96
N LYS A 72 -17.01 -11.84 -1.95
CA LYS A 72 -17.19 -12.83 -3.01
C LYS A 72 -17.44 -12.17 -4.37
N ASN A 73 -18.34 -11.20 -4.42
CA ASN A 73 -18.65 -10.48 -5.65
C ASN A 73 -17.41 -9.73 -6.17
N LEU A 74 -16.66 -9.05 -5.30
CA LEU A 74 -15.43 -8.36 -5.69
C LEU A 74 -14.37 -9.34 -6.21
N LEU A 75 -14.19 -10.48 -5.54
CA LEU A 75 -13.24 -11.51 -5.97
C LEU A 75 -13.66 -12.13 -7.32
N MET A 76 -14.95 -12.37 -7.54
CA MET A 76 -15.45 -12.94 -8.80
C MET A 76 -15.47 -11.93 -9.96
N THR A 77 -15.73 -10.65 -9.68
CA THR A 77 -15.86 -9.60 -10.72
C THR A 77 -14.56 -8.86 -10.98
N ALA A 78 -13.86 -8.42 -9.93
CA ALA A 78 -12.62 -7.66 -10.06
C ALA A 78 -11.37 -8.53 -10.00
N GLY A 79 -11.40 -9.67 -9.30
CA GLY A 79 -10.23 -10.58 -9.18
C GLY A 79 -9.60 -10.96 -10.53
N PRO A 80 -10.36 -11.46 -11.52
CA PRO A 80 -9.83 -11.78 -12.84
C PRO A 80 -9.31 -10.56 -13.62
N ALA A 81 -9.83 -9.36 -13.32
CA ALA A 81 -9.41 -8.13 -13.96
C ALA A 81 -8.11 -7.57 -13.36
N ILE A 82 -7.86 -7.79 -12.06
CA ILE A 82 -6.62 -7.37 -11.37
C ILE A 82 -5.52 -8.41 -11.64
N THR A 83 -4.95 -8.35 -12.83
CA THR A 83 -3.77 -9.14 -13.20
C THR A 83 -2.48 -8.37 -12.92
N PRO A 84 -1.35 -9.04 -12.64
CA PRO A 84 -0.04 -8.39 -12.56
C PRO A 84 0.29 -7.57 -13.81
N GLU A 85 -0.12 -8.02 -14.99
CA GLU A 85 0.06 -7.31 -16.25
C GLU A 85 -0.73 -5.99 -16.27
N LEU A 86 -1.98 -5.98 -15.81
CA LEU A 86 -2.76 -4.74 -15.71
C LEU A 86 -2.12 -3.78 -14.71
N LEU A 87 -1.73 -4.26 -13.53
CA LEU A 87 -1.06 -3.43 -12.52
C LEU A 87 0.24 -2.82 -13.06
N LYS A 88 1.04 -3.60 -13.78
CA LYS A 88 2.25 -3.11 -14.44
C LYS A 88 1.94 -2.06 -15.51
N LYS A 89 0.90 -2.26 -16.32
CA LYS A 89 0.47 -1.27 -17.32
C LYS A 89 -0.04 0.03 -16.68
N VAL A 90 -0.83 -0.07 -15.61
CA VAL A 90 -1.34 1.08 -14.86
C VAL A 90 -0.19 1.83 -14.19
N SER A 91 0.75 1.13 -13.56
CA SER A 91 1.96 1.73 -12.99
C SER A 91 2.78 2.44 -14.07
N GLY A 92 3.01 1.79 -15.21
CA GLY A 92 3.74 2.40 -16.32
C GLY A 92 3.04 3.64 -16.90
N LEU A 93 1.70 3.63 -16.97
CA LEU A 93 0.91 4.79 -17.37
C LEU A 93 1.06 5.94 -16.37
N LEU A 94 1.01 5.64 -15.07
CA LEU A 94 1.19 6.61 -13.99
C LEU A 94 2.61 7.20 -14.00
N ASP A 95 3.63 6.37 -14.20
CA ASP A 95 5.03 6.81 -14.29
C ASP A 95 5.25 7.71 -15.52
N ASN A 96 4.69 7.33 -16.67
CA ASN A 96 4.79 8.12 -17.89
C ASN A 96 4.03 9.44 -17.78
N GLY A 97 2.83 9.43 -17.23
CA GLY A 97 2.06 10.64 -16.96
C GLY A 97 2.79 11.59 -16.01
N SER A 98 3.40 11.04 -14.95
CA SER A 98 4.20 11.80 -13.99
C SER A 98 5.44 12.42 -14.66
N LYS A 99 6.14 11.67 -15.52
CA LYS A 99 7.29 12.19 -16.29
C LYS A 99 6.88 13.33 -17.23
N LEU A 100 5.76 13.18 -17.94
CA LEU A 100 5.25 14.25 -18.82
C LEU A 100 4.91 15.50 -18.01
N LEU A 101 4.27 15.35 -16.86
CA LEU A 101 3.95 16.48 -16.00
C LEU A 101 5.20 17.17 -15.43
N MET A 102 6.24 16.41 -15.09
CA MET A 102 7.50 16.97 -14.59
C MET A 102 8.27 17.73 -15.69
N ILE A 103 8.35 17.16 -16.90
CA ILE A 103 9.14 17.74 -18.00
C ILE A 103 8.37 18.88 -18.68
N ALA A 104 7.10 18.65 -19.01
CA ALA A 104 6.31 19.55 -19.82
C ALA A 104 5.39 20.45 -18.97
N GLY A 105 5.02 20.05 -17.74
CA GLY A 105 4.10 20.82 -16.90
C GLY A 105 4.53 22.27 -16.65
N PRO A 106 5.77 22.54 -16.23
CA PRO A 106 6.24 23.92 -16.04
C PRO A 106 6.23 24.77 -17.31
N ALA A 107 6.34 24.13 -18.49
CA ALA A 107 6.37 24.79 -19.78
C ALA A 107 4.97 24.95 -20.40
N ILE A 108 4.04 24.01 -20.16
CA ILE A 108 2.67 24.04 -20.69
C ILE A 108 1.80 24.87 -19.75
N THR A 109 1.84 26.19 -19.94
CA THR A 109 0.95 27.13 -19.26
C THR A 109 -0.26 27.47 -20.14
N PRO A 110 -1.42 27.83 -19.56
CA PRO A 110 -2.56 28.35 -20.31
C PRO A 110 -2.19 29.54 -21.21
N GLU A 111 -1.29 30.41 -20.74
CA GLU A 111 -0.81 31.57 -21.50
C GLU A 111 0.01 31.14 -22.72
N LEU A 112 0.89 30.14 -22.59
CA LEU A 112 1.64 29.60 -23.73
C LEU A 112 0.69 28.98 -24.74
N LEU A 113 -0.25 28.14 -24.30
CA LEU A 113 -1.24 27.50 -25.18
C LEU A 113 -2.07 28.55 -25.93
N LYS A 114 -2.51 29.61 -25.26
CA LYS A 114 -3.24 30.73 -25.89
C LYS A 114 -2.39 31.45 -26.93
N LYS A 115 -1.12 31.72 -26.63
CA LYS A 115 -0.18 32.34 -27.58
C LYS A 115 0.04 31.44 -28.79
N VAL A 116 0.33 30.16 -28.59
CA VAL A 116 0.54 29.18 -29.67
C VAL A 116 -0.71 29.05 -30.54
N SER A 117 -1.90 28.95 -29.94
CA SER A 117 -3.17 28.96 -30.68
C SER A 117 -3.33 30.23 -31.51
N GLY A 118 -3.07 31.41 -30.94
CA GLY A 118 -3.14 32.67 -31.68
C GLY A 118 -2.12 32.75 -32.83
N LEU A 119 -0.91 32.21 -32.65
CA LEU A 119 0.08 32.11 -33.72
C LEU A 119 -0.40 31.16 -34.83
N LEU A 120 -0.98 30.02 -34.49
CA LEU A 120 -1.54 29.05 -35.45
C LEU A 120 -2.73 29.65 -36.21
N ASP A 121 -3.60 30.41 -35.55
CA ASP A 121 -4.73 31.11 -36.17
C ASP A 121 -4.27 32.21 -37.13
N ASN A 122 -3.26 32.99 -36.75
CA ASN A 122 -2.70 34.02 -37.64
C ASN A 122 -1.93 33.38 -38.79
N GLY A 123 -1.15 32.33 -38.52
CA GLY A 123 -0.42 31.57 -39.53
C GLY A 123 -1.37 30.96 -40.55
N SER A 124 -2.45 30.34 -40.11
CA SER A 124 -3.45 29.75 -41.03
C SER A 124 -4.10 30.80 -41.94
N LYS A 125 -4.38 32.01 -41.44
CA LYS A 125 -4.88 33.13 -42.26
C LYS A 125 -3.86 33.59 -43.31
N LEU A 126 -2.59 33.74 -42.91
CA LEU A 126 -1.51 34.18 -43.80
C LEU A 126 -1.14 33.12 -44.86
N LEU A 127 -1.32 31.85 -44.54
CA LEU A 127 -1.00 30.73 -45.43
C LEU A 127 -2.21 30.27 -46.28
N THR A 128 -3.29 31.06 -46.33
CA THR A 128 -4.39 30.80 -47.26
C THR A 128 -3.92 30.95 -48.71
N PRO A 129 -4.38 30.10 -49.64
CA PRO A 129 -4.04 30.22 -51.07
C PRO A 129 -4.29 31.63 -51.61
N ASP A 130 -5.46 32.22 -51.28
CA ASP A 130 -5.83 33.56 -51.72
C ASP A 130 -4.84 34.63 -51.24
N PHE A 131 -4.46 34.65 -49.96
CA PHE A 131 -3.51 35.64 -49.44
C PHE A 131 -2.11 35.44 -50.03
N VAL A 132 -1.66 34.20 -50.15
CA VAL A 132 -0.36 33.86 -50.72
C VAL A 132 -0.28 34.25 -52.19
N ASP A 133 -1.31 33.96 -52.99
CA ASP A 133 -1.32 34.26 -54.41
C ASP A 133 -1.47 35.77 -54.68
N GLN A 134 -2.28 36.47 -53.89
CA GLN A 134 -2.34 37.94 -53.93
C GLN A 134 -0.99 38.56 -53.61
N THR A 135 -0.30 38.08 -52.57
CA THR A 135 1.04 38.56 -52.19
C THR A 135 2.07 38.27 -53.28
N LYS A 136 2.11 37.06 -53.85
CA LYS A 136 2.97 36.73 -54.99
C LYS A 136 2.73 37.64 -56.19
N ASN A 137 1.45 37.90 -56.50
CA ASN A 137 1.08 38.79 -57.59
C ASN A 137 1.50 40.24 -57.34
N LEU A 138 1.38 40.73 -56.10
CA LEU A 138 1.86 42.05 -55.70
C LEU A 138 3.38 42.15 -55.87
N ILE A 139 4.14 41.17 -55.37
CA ILE A 139 5.60 41.11 -55.52
C ILE A 139 6.00 41.12 -57.00
N LYS A 140 5.31 40.34 -57.84
CA LYS A 140 5.56 40.30 -59.30
C LYS A 140 5.31 41.66 -59.96
N LYS A 141 4.24 42.37 -59.58
CA LYS A 141 3.94 43.70 -60.10
C LYS A 141 4.97 44.74 -59.65
N ALA A 142 5.37 44.69 -58.39
CA ALA A 142 6.41 45.56 -57.84
C ALA A 142 7.74 45.34 -58.57
N GLY A 143 8.15 44.10 -58.83
CA GLY A 143 9.34 43.79 -59.63
C GLY A 143 9.32 44.44 -61.01
N LYS A 144 8.21 44.28 -61.75
CA LYS A 144 8.04 44.92 -63.07
C LYS A 144 8.12 46.44 -63.02
N LEU A 145 7.60 47.05 -61.95
CA LEU A 145 7.67 48.50 -61.77
C LEU A 145 9.12 48.95 -61.60
N LEU A 146 9.91 48.21 -60.81
CA LEU A 146 11.35 48.47 -60.65
C LEU A 146 12.09 48.35 -61.98
N ASP A 147 11.84 47.28 -62.75
CA ASP A 147 12.45 47.11 -64.08
C ASP A 147 12.12 48.28 -65.03
N THR A 148 10.89 48.79 -64.95
CA THR A 148 10.43 49.95 -65.75
C THR A 148 11.15 51.23 -65.32
N VAL A 149 11.29 51.45 -64.01
CA VAL A 149 12.03 52.60 -63.48
C VAL A 149 13.49 52.55 -63.90
N ASP A 150 14.16 51.40 -63.77
CA ASP A 150 15.55 51.21 -64.19
C ASP A 150 15.72 51.48 -65.70
N SER A 151 14.79 50.98 -66.51
CA SER A 151 14.78 51.24 -67.95
C SER A 151 14.62 52.73 -68.29
N LEU A 152 13.76 53.44 -67.55
CA LEU A 152 13.57 54.88 -67.72
C LEU A 152 14.81 55.67 -67.31
N LEU A 153 15.44 55.32 -66.19
CA LEU A 153 16.67 55.96 -65.73
C LEU A 153 17.79 55.76 -66.77
N GLY A 154 17.96 54.53 -67.27
CA GLY A 154 18.93 54.24 -68.33
C GLY A 154 18.64 55.01 -69.64
N ALA A 155 17.36 55.16 -70.01
CA ALA A 155 16.96 55.96 -71.18
C ALA A 155 17.25 57.47 -71.01
N LEU A 156 17.27 57.96 -69.76
CA LEU A 156 17.64 59.34 -69.43
C LEU A 156 19.16 59.54 -69.26
N GLY A 157 19.96 58.47 -69.38
CA GLY A 157 21.41 58.52 -69.19
C GLY A 157 21.85 58.77 -67.74
N LEU A 158 20.97 58.45 -66.78
CA LEU A 158 21.26 58.45 -65.34
C LEU A 158 21.86 57.12 -64.88
#